data_AF-A0A8J4G4Y7-F1
#
_entry.id   AF-A0A8J4G4Y7-F1
#
_cell.length_a   1.000
_cell.length_b   1.000
_cell.length_c   1.000
_cell.angle_alpha   90.00
_cell.angle_beta   90.00
_cell.angle_gamma   90.00
#
_symmetry.space_group_name_H-M   'P 1'
#
loop_
_entity.id
_entity.type
_entity.pdbx_description
1 polymer ?
#
loop_
_entity_poly.entity_id
_entity_poly.type
_entity_poly.pdbx_seq_one_letter_code
_entity_poly.pdbx_strand_id
1 'polypeptide(L)'
;MGTLAIGPLFLAGHSRGGKLSVLAAAAFSAASTIPAGSPIWLPAEPVAVATGTDFQQQQEQEQQLSFVSGIILLDPADGSFEPQDPNQYPSALAALQNHPSLADVPVLIVGARRGGDCVPRAKNYEAFFKACRGQCTRVTLQDAGHLQFLDQSDSLQQSICAVGRGLSNSRVAAVSGRLAAAFIHKVAGGGPVMATAGPLPPAESGGSSKTGRRGVSCSSSNALERLYEEQLREAGVRYEVQVSGCSEGVKG
;
A
#
# COMPACT_ATOMS: atom_id res chain seq x y z
N MET A 1 -17.07 19.93 22.33
CA MET A 1 -16.38 18.66 22.06
C MET A 1 -15.66 18.80 20.74
N GLY A 2 -14.33 18.67 20.72
CA GLY A 2 -13.56 18.80 19.47
C GLY A 2 -13.60 17.50 18.68
N THR A 3 -14.07 17.55 17.45
CA THR A 3 -13.93 16.46 16.47
C THR A 3 -12.45 16.27 16.16
N LEU A 4 -11.90 15.09 16.51
CA LEU A 4 -10.58 14.69 16.06
C LEU A 4 -10.63 14.53 14.54
N ALA A 5 -9.98 15.42 13.80
CA ALA A 5 -9.77 15.23 12.38
C ALA A 5 -8.88 13.98 12.21
N ILE A 6 -9.46 12.91 11.68
CA ILE A 6 -8.70 11.69 11.40
C ILE A 6 -7.84 12.00 10.17
N GLY A 7 -6.53 11.93 10.33
CA GLY A 7 -5.58 12.10 9.24
C GLY A 7 -5.71 10.99 8.17
N PRO A 8 -4.92 11.06 7.10
CA PRO A 8 -4.96 10.05 6.05
C PRO A 8 -4.65 8.66 6.61
N LEU A 9 -5.51 7.68 6.34
CA LEU A 9 -5.35 6.29 6.78
C LEU A 9 -4.63 5.48 5.70
N PHE A 10 -3.59 4.76 6.10
CA PHE A 10 -2.86 3.84 5.22
C PHE A 10 -2.95 2.42 5.76
N LEU A 11 -3.13 1.46 4.87
CA LEU A 11 -3.09 0.04 5.22
C LEU A 11 -1.80 -0.56 4.68
N ALA A 12 -1.04 -1.23 5.54
CA ALA A 12 0.21 -1.85 5.18
C ALA A 12 0.30 -3.27 5.70
N GLY A 13 0.92 -4.15 4.92
CA GLY A 13 1.11 -5.53 5.37
C GLY A 13 2.11 -6.31 4.54
N HIS A 14 2.75 -7.26 5.21
CA HIS A 14 3.68 -8.22 4.61
C HIS A 14 3.01 -9.56 4.30
N SER A 15 3.36 -10.20 3.19
CA SER A 15 2.88 -11.55 2.85
C SER A 15 1.34 -11.65 2.90
N ARG A 16 0.78 -12.52 3.76
CA ARG A 16 -0.67 -12.61 4.02
C ARG A 16 -1.25 -11.35 4.65
N GLY A 17 -0.48 -10.58 5.42
CA GLY A 17 -0.89 -9.27 5.92
C GLY A 17 -1.11 -8.26 4.78
N GLY A 18 -0.37 -8.38 3.67
CA GLY A 18 -0.60 -7.59 2.46
C GLY A 18 -1.96 -7.93 1.81
N LYS A 19 -2.29 -9.22 1.73
CA LYS A 19 -3.63 -9.69 1.33
C LYS A 19 -4.72 -9.09 2.22
N LEU A 20 -4.56 -9.15 3.53
CA LEU A 20 -5.53 -8.58 4.48
C LEU A 20 -5.69 -7.07 4.33
N SER A 21 -4.61 -6.34 4.04
CA SER A 21 -4.65 -4.89 3.83
C SER A 21 -5.55 -4.51 2.64
N VAL A 22 -5.45 -5.26 1.54
CA VAL A 22 -6.33 -5.06 0.36
C VAL A 22 -7.79 -5.40 0.69
N LEU A 23 -8.02 -6.55 1.33
CA LEU A 23 -9.38 -6.98 1.67
C LEU A 23 -10.06 -6.03 2.66
N ALA A 24 -9.30 -5.51 3.63
CA ALA A 24 -9.80 -4.47 4.53
C ALA A 24 -10.15 -3.19 3.77
N ALA A 25 -9.31 -2.73 2.84
CA ALA A 25 -9.63 -1.56 2.01
C ALA A 25 -10.91 -1.75 1.17
N ALA A 26 -11.09 -2.95 0.60
CA ALA A 26 -12.30 -3.31 -0.13
C ALA A 26 -13.53 -3.30 0.79
N ALA A 27 -13.44 -3.93 1.96
CA ALA A 27 -14.53 -4.00 2.93
C ALA A 27 -14.94 -2.61 3.43
N PHE A 28 -13.97 -1.73 3.73
CA PHE A 28 -14.26 -0.34 4.11
C PHE A 28 -14.98 0.41 3.00
N SER A 29 -14.56 0.21 1.75
CA SER A 29 -15.22 0.85 0.61
C SER A 29 -16.67 0.37 0.41
N ALA A 30 -16.91 -0.93 0.61
CA ALA A 30 -18.25 -1.50 0.52
C ALA A 30 -19.18 -1.00 1.64
N ALA A 31 -18.66 -0.87 2.87
CA ALA A 31 -19.41 -0.36 4.02
C ALA A 31 -19.81 1.12 3.86
N SER A 32 -18.99 1.93 3.19
CA SER A 32 -19.32 3.33 2.86
C SER A 32 -20.42 3.48 1.78
N THR A 33 -20.96 2.38 1.26
CA THR A 33 -22.07 2.37 0.28
C THR A 33 -23.41 1.96 0.92
N ILE A 34 -23.46 1.77 2.24
CA ILE A 34 -24.71 1.47 2.94
C ILE A 34 -25.63 2.70 2.83
N PRO A 35 -26.85 2.57 2.28
CA PRO A 35 -27.77 3.69 2.15
C PRO A 35 -28.13 4.21 3.55
N ALA A 36 -28.10 5.55 3.68
CA ALA A 36 -28.53 6.26 4.88
C ALA A 36 -29.90 5.71 5.34
N GLY A 37 -29.90 5.01 6.48
CA GLY A 37 -31.10 4.37 7.04
C GLY A 37 -31.07 2.84 7.11
N SER A 38 -30.01 2.17 6.67
CA SER A 38 -29.87 0.72 6.94
C SER A 38 -29.48 0.49 8.41
N PRO A 39 -30.14 -0.43 9.14
CA PRO A 39 -29.81 -0.69 10.53
C PRO A 39 -28.39 -1.26 10.61
N ILE A 40 -27.46 -0.50 11.18
CA ILE A 40 -26.17 -1.00 11.60
C ILE A 40 -26.44 -2.06 12.67
N TRP A 41 -26.13 -3.31 12.39
CA TRP A 41 -26.18 -4.37 13.40
C TRP A 41 -25.01 -4.18 14.36
N LEU A 42 -25.16 -3.26 15.31
CA LEU A 42 -24.35 -3.22 16.52
C LEU A 42 -24.89 -4.30 17.46
N PRO A 43 -24.04 -5.09 18.14
CA PRO A 43 -24.50 -5.96 19.22
C PRO A 43 -25.22 -5.11 20.26
N ALA A 44 -26.45 -5.51 20.56
CA ALA A 44 -27.41 -4.76 21.35
C ALA A 44 -26.97 -4.54 22.80
N GLU A 45 -27.02 -3.30 23.26
CA GLU A 45 -27.46 -2.91 24.61
C GLU A 45 -28.14 -1.52 24.49
N PRO A 46 -29.36 -1.30 25.02
CA PRO A 46 -30.13 -0.09 24.77
C PRO A 46 -29.90 0.97 25.86
N VAL A 47 -29.67 2.24 25.48
CA VAL A 47 -29.87 3.37 26.41
C VAL A 47 -30.53 4.56 25.71
N ALA A 48 -31.74 4.85 26.22
CA ALA A 48 -32.53 6.09 26.23
C ALA A 48 -32.58 6.99 24.97
N VAL A 49 -33.79 7.06 24.41
CA VAL A 49 -34.27 7.99 23.39
C VAL A 49 -34.31 9.43 23.95
N ALA A 50 -33.58 10.35 23.32
CA ALA A 50 -33.82 11.78 23.46
C ALA A 50 -34.58 12.27 22.21
N THR A 51 -35.81 12.72 22.41
CA THR A 51 -36.65 13.37 21.41
C THR A 51 -36.25 14.83 21.26
N GLY A 52 -35.74 15.24 20.09
CA GLY A 52 -35.39 16.64 19.82
C GLY A 52 -35.02 16.85 18.35
N THR A 53 -35.57 17.90 17.76
CA THR A 53 -35.66 18.26 16.33
C THR A 53 -34.34 18.66 15.64
N ASP A 54 -33.21 18.01 15.93
CA ASP A 54 -31.90 18.29 15.32
C ASP A 54 -31.53 17.34 14.16
N PHE A 55 -32.47 16.48 13.74
CA PHE A 55 -32.21 15.36 12.82
C PHE A 55 -31.88 15.74 11.37
N GLN A 56 -32.20 16.95 10.91
CA GLN A 56 -31.96 17.34 9.51
C GLN A 56 -30.56 17.94 9.26
N GLN A 57 -29.89 18.50 10.26
CA GLN A 57 -28.54 19.06 10.06
C GLN A 57 -27.40 18.06 10.30
N GLN A 58 -27.69 16.89 10.89
CA GLN A 58 -26.69 15.82 11.04
C GLN A 58 -26.60 14.89 9.82
N GLN A 59 -27.62 14.86 8.94
CA GLN A 59 -27.60 14.00 7.74
C GLN A 59 -26.72 14.53 6.60
N GLU A 60 -26.40 15.83 6.56
CA GLU A 60 -25.50 16.40 5.53
C GLU A 60 -24.01 16.31 5.91
N GLN A 61 -23.68 15.82 7.11
CA GLN A 61 -22.30 15.60 7.58
C GLN A 61 -21.87 14.12 7.56
N GLU A 62 -22.61 13.23 6.90
CA GLU A 62 -22.05 11.95 6.44
C GLU A 62 -21.13 12.24 5.24
N GLN A 63 -19.97 12.86 5.52
CA GLN A 63 -18.86 12.84 4.59
C GLN A 63 -18.57 11.36 4.30
N GLN A 64 -18.79 10.97 3.04
CA GLN A 64 -18.30 9.73 2.45
C GLN A 64 -16.81 9.59 2.77
N LEU A 65 -16.50 8.89 3.85
CA LEU A 65 -15.12 8.62 4.22
C LEU A 65 -14.66 7.45 3.35
N SER A 66 -14.11 7.77 2.18
CA SER A 66 -13.07 6.92 1.56
C SER A 66 -11.85 6.98 2.50
N PHE A 67 -11.93 6.25 3.61
CA PHE A 67 -10.97 6.40 4.70
C PHE A 67 -9.55 6.07 4.26
N VAL A 68 -9.38 5.03 3.43
CA VAL A 68 -8.06 4.55 3.02
C VAL A 68 -7.48 5.45 1.95
N SER A 69 -6.45 6.22 2.33
CA SER A 69 -5.69 7.11 1.47
C SER A 69 -4.67 6.37 0.60
N GLY A 70 -4.22 5.18 1.01
CA GLY A 70 -3.29 4.37 0.22
C GLY A 70 -3.00 3.00 0.82
N ILE A 71 -2.46 2.10 0.01
CA ILE A 71 -2.12 0.73 0.41
C ILE A 71 -0.62 0.46 0.16
N ILE A 72 0.07 -0.15 1.12
CA ILE A 72 1.48 -0.53 1.02
C ILE A 72 1.61 -2.05 1.20
N LEU A 73 2.09 -2.73 0.18
CA LEU A 73 2.18 -4.19 0.14
C LEU A 73 3.65 -4.61 0.13
N LEU A 74 4.11 -5.24 1.22
CA LEU A 74 5.47 -5.75 1.35
C LEU A 74 5.49 -7.25 0.99
N ASP A 75 6.03 -7.56 -0.18
CA ASP A 75 6.07 -8.89 -0.80
C ASP A 75 4.77 -9.69 -0.56
N PRO A 76 3.61 -9.15 -1.01
CA PRO A 76 2.31 -9.71 -0.65
C PRO A 76 2.10 -11.10 -1.26
N ALA A 77 1.29 -11.89 -0.58
CA ALA A 77 0.92 -13.24 -0.98
C ALA A 77 -0.60 -13.42 -0.91
N ASP A 78 -1.24 -13.71 -2.05
CA ASP A 78 -2.66 -14.03 -2.09
C ASP A 78 -2.88 -15.52 -1.82
N GLY A 79 -2.45 -15.96 -0.64
CA GLY A 79 -2.35 -17.38 -0.28
C GLY A 79 -1.10 -18.07 -0.82
N SER A 80 -0.86 -19.30 -0.37
CA SER A 80 0.27 -20.11 -0.81
C SER A 80 -0.23 -21.16 -1.81
N PHE A 81 -0.52 -22.36 -1.34
CA PHE A 81 -1.04 -23.49 -2.11
C PHE A 81 -2.51 -23.79 -1.81
N GLU A 82 -3.12 -23.08 -0.86
CA GLU A 82 -4.52 -23.32 -0.52
C GLU A 82 -5.45 -22.99 -1.71
N PRO A 83 -6.53 -23.76 -1.88
CA PRO A 83 -7.64 -23.37 -2.75
C PRO A 83 -8.17 -22.01 -2.32
N GLN A 84 -8.42 -21.11 -3.28
CA GLN A 84 -9.16 -19.88 -2.99
C GLN A 84 -10.64 -20.23 -2.89
N ASP A 85 -11.25 -19.90 -1.76
CA ASP A 85 -12.69 -20.01 -1.55
C ASP A 85 -13.21 -18.60 -1.25
N PRO A 86 -14.12 -18.02 -2.03
CA PRO A 86 -14.59 -16.65 -1.81
C PRO A 86 -15.19 -16.40 -0.42
N ASN A 87 -15.74 -17.43 0.24
CA ASN A 87 -16.43 -17.33 1.52
C ASN A 87 -15.50 -17.61 2.72
N GLN A 88 -14.44 -18.40 2.54
CA GLN A 88 -13.51 -18.77 3.61
C GLN A 88 -12.11 -18.16 3.44
N TYR A 89 -11.64 -18.05 2.20
CA TYR A 89 -10.32 -17.55 1.82
C TYR A 89 -10.43 -16.57 0.64
N PRO A 90 -11.05 -15.39 0.83
CA PRO A 90 -11.28 -14.42 -0.25
C PRO A 90 -9.97 -13.97 -0.90
N SER A 91 -9.98 -13.71 -2.20
CA SER A 91 -8.77 -13.32 -2.96
C SER A 91 -8.55 -11.80 -2.95
N ALA A 92 -7.35 -11.36 -2.57
CA ALA A 92 -6.97 -9.95 -2.68
C ALA A 92 -6.73 -9.53 -4.14
N LEU A 93 -6.28 -10.45 -5.01
CA LEU A 93 -6.13 -10.18 -6.44
C LEU A 93 -7.49 -9.88 -7.08
N ALA A 94 -8.51 -10.69 -6.75
CA ALA A 94 -9.87 -10.46 -7.21
C ALA A 94 -10.42 -9.12 -6.69
N ALA A 95 -10.13 -8.75 -5.43
CA ALA A 95 -10.53 -7.46 -4.88
C ALA A 95 -9.89 -6.28 -5.65
N LEU A 96 -8.58 -6.32 -5.91
CA LEU A 96 -7.89 -5.28 -6.70
C LEU A 96 -8.44 -5.14 -8.13
N GLN A 97 -8.84 -6.25 -8.76
CA GLN A 97 -9.36 -6.24 -10.13
C GLN A 97 -10.82 -5.76 -10.22
N ASN A 98 -11.64 -6.13 -9.25
CA ASN A 98 -13.08 -6.03 -9.38
C ASN A 98 -13.71 -4.95 -8.51
N HIS A 99 -13.01 -4.44 -7.48
CA HIS A 99 -13.57 -3.44 -6.58
C HIS A 99 -13.34 -2.02 -7.13
N PRO A 100 -14.36 -1.29 -7.62
CA PRO A 100 -14.16 -0.03 -8.35
C PRO A 100 -13.51 1.05 -7.49
N SER A 101 -13.85 1.14 -6.21
CA SER A 101 -13.26 2.12 -5.30
C SER A 101 -11.76 1.94 -5.08
N LEU A 102 -11.21 0.73 -5.30
CA LEU A 102 -9.77 0.50 -5.19
C LEU A 102 -9.01 1.01 -6.41
N ALA A 103 -9.69 1.33 -7.52
CA ALA A 103 -9.06 1.93 -8.68
C ALA A 103 -8.52 3.34 -8.39
N ASP A 104 -9.13 4.05 -7.43
CA ASP A 104 -8.74 5.41 -7.05
C ASP A 104 -7.77 5.44 -5.86
N VAL A 105 -7.52 4.30 -5.21
CA VAL A 105 -6.60 4.19 -4.07
C VAL A 105 -5.19 3.91 -4.59
N PRO A 106 -4.20 4.80 -4.35
CA PRO A 106 -2.82 4.52 -4.72
C PRO A 106 -2.27 3.29 -4.00
N VAL A 107 -1.48 2.48 -4.70
CA VAL A 107 -0.88 1.26 -4.15
C VAL A 107 0.63 1.24 -4.39
N LEU A 108 1.41 1.06 -3.32
CA LEU A 108 2.82 0.71 -3.39
C LEU A 108 2.98 -0.79 -3.16
N ILE A 109 3.74 -1.46 -4.02
CA ILE A 109 4.10 -2.87 -3.90
C ILE A 109 5.63 -2.97 -3.87
N VAL A 110 6.19 -3.49 -2.78
CA VAL A 110 7.63 -3.77 -2.68
C VAL A 110 7.84 -5.27 -2.68
N GLY A 111 8.29 -5.85 -3.79
CA GLY A 111 8.46 -7.30 -3.95
C GLY A 111 9.89 -7.78 -3.69
N ALA A 112 10.04 -9.03 -3.27
CA ALA A 112 11.33 -9.72 -3.22
C ALA A 112 11.46 -10.68 -4.40
N ARG A 113 12.47 -10.47 -5.25
CA ARG A 113 12.68 -11.32 -6.43
C ARG A 113 12.91 -12.79 -6.06
N ARG A 114 13.58 -13.04 -4.93
CA ARG A 114 13.85 -14.40 -4.43
C ARG A 114 12.72 -14.95 -3.55
N GLY A 115 11.63 -14.21 -3.35
CA GLY A 115 10.45 -14.68 -2.61
C GLY A 115 9.58 -15.69 -3.37
N GLY A 116 9.75 -15.79 -4.68
CA GLY A 116 8.95 -16.67 -5.55
C GLY A 116 9.09 -18.17 -5.27
N ASP A 117 10.05 -18.58 -4.46
CA ASP A 117 10.26 -19.99 -4.09
C ASP A 117 9.23 -20.49 -3.07
N CYS A 118 8.60 -19.57 -2.30
CA CYS A 118 7.56 -19.94 -1.32
C CYS A 118 6.16 -19.38 -1.64
N VAL A 119 6.06 -18.43 -2.57
CA VAL A 119 4.76 -17.91 -3.05
C VAL A 119 4.70 -18.11 -4.57
N PRO A 120 3.76 -18.91 -5.08
CA PRO A 120 3.61 -19.14 -6.52
C PRO A 120 3.47 -17.82 -7.30
N ARG A 121 4.04 -17.74 -8.50
CA ARG A 121 4.01 -16.52 -9.34
C ARG A 121 2.60 -15.99 -9.62
N ALA A 122 1.61 -16.88 -9.68
CA ALA A 122 0.22 -16.49 -9.89
C ALA A 122 -0.42 -15.78 -8.67
N LYS A 123 0.25 -15.81 -7.50
CA LYS A 123 -0.27 -15.31 -6.21
C LYS A 123 0.69 -14.33 -5.51
N ASN A 124 1.82 -13.99 -6.12
CA ASN A 124 2.85 -13.14 -5.51
C ASN A 124 2.73 -11.66 -5.90
N TYR A 125 3.66 -10.82 -5.45
CA TYR A 125 3.72 -9.39 -5.74
C TYR A 125 3.59 -9.01 -7.23
N GLU A 126 4.05 -9.84 -8.17
CA GLU A 126 3.86 -9.58 -9.61
C GLU A 126 2.38 -9.70 -10.00
N ALA A 127 1.67 -10.67 -9.43
CA ALA A 127 0.24 -10.84 -9.64
C ALA A 127 -0.56 -9.68 -9.03
N PHE A 128 -0.17 -9.18 -7.85
CA PHE A 128 -0.78 -7.98 -7.25
C PHE A 128 -0.63 -6.76 -8.15
N PHE A 129 0.56 -6.53 -8.73
CA PHE A 129 0.77 -5.42 -9.66
C PHE A 129 -0.08 -5.56 -10.92
N LYS A 130 -0.15 -6.76 -11.50
CA LYS A 130 -1.01 -7.04 -12.68
C LYS A 130 -2.51 -6.89 -12.39
N ALA A 131 -2.92 -7.19 -11.16
CA ALA A 131 -4.31 -7.08 -10.71
C ALA A 131 -4.72 -5.62 -10.45
N CYS A 132 -3.77 -4.73 -10.18
CA CYS A 132 -4.07 -3.34 -9.88
C CYS A 132 -4.54 -2.59 -11.13
N ARG A 133 -5.68 -1.90 -11.01
CA ARG A 133 -6.28 -1.11 -12.10
C ARG A 133 -6.01 0.40 -12.01
N GLY A 134 -5.57 0.85 -10.84
CA GLY A 134 -5.30 2.25 -10.53
C GLY A 134 -3.82 2.65 -10.60
N GLN A 135 -3.50 3.70 -9.84
CA GLN A 135 -2.13 4.15 -9.61
C GLN A 135 -1.37 3.13 -8.75
N CYS A 136 -0.64 2.24 -9.41
CA CYS A 136 0.21 1.25 -8.75
C CYS A 136 1.67 1.55 -9.01
N THR A 137 2.51 1.44 -8.00
CA THR A 137 3.96 1.37 -8.19
C THR A 137 4.48 0.08 -7.63
N ARG A 138 5.28 -0.63 -8.41
CA ARG A 138 6.01 -1.82 -7.99
C ARG A 138 7.50 -1.51 -7.92
N VAL A 139 8.12 -1.81 -6.79
CA VAL A 139 9.56 -1.85 -6.61
C VAL A 139 9.96 -3.29 -6.31
N THR A 140 10.78 -3.89 -7.15
CA THR A 140 11.31 -5.25 -6.92
C THR A 140 12.74 -5.15 -6.41
N LEU A 141 12.99 -5.67 -5.21
CA LEU A 141 14.34 -5.84 -4.66
C LEU A 141 14.93 -7.16 -5.19
N GLN A 142 15.91 -7.07 -6.08
CA GLN A 142 16.40 -8.20 -6.89
C GLN A 142 17.10 -9.29 -6.06
N ASP A 143 17.68 -8.89 -4.93
CA ASP A 143 18.42 -9.79 -4.05
C ASP A 143 17.70 -10.11 -2.75
N ALA A 144 16.51 -9.54 -2.51
CA ALA A 144 15.75 -9.79 -1.29
C ALA A 144 15.02 -11.14 -1.33
N GLY A 145 14.90 -11.76 -0.16
CA GLY A 145 14.03 -12.91 0.11
C GLY A 145 12.74 -12.53 0.83
N HIS A 146 11.73 -13.40 0.78
CA HIS A 146 10.37 -13.12 1.27
C HIS A 146 10.33 -12.68 2.73
N LEU A 147 11.11 -13.32 3.60
CA LEU A 147 11.09 -13.08 5.05
C LEU A 147 12.02 -11.95 5.50
N GLN A 148 12.74 -11.31 4.59
CA GLN A 148 13.70 -10.25 4.93
C GLN A 148 13.03 -8.89 5.20
N PHE A 149 11.73 -8.77 4.98
CA PHE A 149 10.94 -7.60 5.35
C PHE A 149 10.60 -7.56 6.85
N LEU A 150 10.84 -8.65 7.57
CA LEU A 150 10.63 -8.73 9.02
C LEU A 150 11.91 -8.34 9.76
N ASP A 151 11.77 -7.72 10.93
CA ASP A 151 12.90 -7.39 11.81
C ASP A 151 13.67 -8.66 12.23
N GLN A 152 12.94 -9.76 12.44
CA GLN A 152 13.47 -11.07 12.77
C GLN A 152 12.74 -12.14 11.97
N SER A 153 13.48 -13.15 11.49
CA SER A 153 12.91 -14.36 10.92
C SER A 153 13.72 -15.56 11.39
N ASP A 154 13.04 -16.57 11.91
CA ASP A 154 13.68 -17.77 12.42
C ASP A 154 14.21 -18.64 11.28
N SER A 155 15.29 -19.38 11.54
CA SER A 155 15.96 -20.25 10.56
C SER A 155 15.01 -21.31 9.96
N LEU A 156 14.03 -21.79 10.72
CA LEU A 156 12.98 -22.71 10.26
C LEU A 156 12.00 -22.08 9.27
N GLN A 157 11.70 -20.78 9.39
CA GLN A 157 10.86 -20.10 8.42
C GLN A 157 11.66 -19.81 7.13
N GLN A 158 12.94 -19.49 7.29
CA GLN A 158 13.89 -19.31 6.18
C GLN A 158 14.21 -20.61 5.42
N SER A 159 13.93 -21.80 5.97
CA SER A 159 14.06 -23.04 5.20
C SER A 159 12.93 -23.25 4.19
N ILE A 160 11.81 -22.53 4.31
CA ILE A 160 10.66 -22.62 3.40
C ILE A 160 10.76 -21.58 2.28
N CYS A 161 11.26 -20.38 2.59
CA CYS A 161 11.45 -19.30 1.63
C CYS A 161 12.93 -19.05 1.38
N ALA A 162 13.35 -18.90 0.12
CA ALA A 162 14.74 -18.60 -0.17
C ALA A 162 15.24 -17.35 0.54
N VAL A 163 16.42 -17.48 1.15
CA VAL A 163 17.15 -16.37 1.75
C VAL A 163 17.63 -15.44 0.64
N GLY A 164 17.61 -14.14 0.93
CA GLY A 164 18.19 -13.13 0.06
C GLY A 164 19.68 -13.33 -0.16
N ARG A 165 20.24 -12.65 -1.14
CA ARG A 165 21.65 -12.74 -1.51
C ARG A 165 22.38 -11.46 -1.14
N GLY A 166 23.26 -11.52 -0.14
CA GLY A 166 24.11 -10.37 0.21
C GLY A 166 23.36 -9.16 0.79
N LEU A 167 22.07 -9.31 1.14
CA LEU A 167 21.28 -8.31 1.85
C LEU A 167 20.90 -8.85 3.22
N SER A 168 21.06 -8.04 4.28
CA SER A 168 20.52 -8.34 5.60
C SER A 168 19.03 -8.01 5.69
N ASN A 169 18.32 -8.64 6.62
CA ASN A 169 16.92 -8.30 6.91
C ASN A 169 16.77 -6.81 7.26
N SER A 170 17.65 -6.29 8.12
CA SER A 170 17.66 -4.87 8.50
C SER A 170 17.78 -3.93 7.30
N ARG A 171 18.56 -4.29 6.28
CA ARG A 171 18.71 -3.47 5.08
C ARG A 171 17.46 -3.53 4.20
N VAL A 172 16.85 -4.70 4.02
CA VAL A 172 15.59 -4.85 3.28
C VAL A 172 14.45 -4.12 3.98
N ALA A 173 14.32 -4.26 5.29
CA ALA A 173 13.33 -3.56 6.12
C ALA A 173 13.53 -2.04 6.06
N ALA A 174 14.77 -1.54 6.22
CA ALA A 174 15.07 -0.11 6.15
C ALA A 174 14.74 0.50 4.78
N VAL A 175 15.09 -0.17 3.68
CA VAL A 175 14.75 0.28 2.33
C VAL A 175 13.24 0.29 2.14
N SER A 176 12.55 -0.76 2.56
CA SER A 176 11.10 -0.89 2.42
C SER A 176 10.35 0.17 3.25
N GLY A 177 10.82 0.46 4.46
CA GLY A 177 10.30 1.53 5.31
C GLY A 177 10.47 2.92 4.69
N ARG A 178 11.59 3.18 4.00
CA ARG A 178 11.82 4.44 3.28
C ARG A 178 10.89 4.62 2.08
N LEU A 179 10.72 3.56 1.29
CA LEU A 179 9.78 3.56 0.17
C LEU A 179 8.35 3.81 0.66
N ALA A 180 7.95 3.14 1.74
CA ALA A 180 6.65 3.33 2.38
C ALA A 180 6.47 4.77 2.91
N ALA A 181 7.47 5.32 3.60
CA ALA A 181 7.42 6.70 4.08
C ALA A 181 7.32 7.71 2.93
N ALA A 182 8.14 7.54 1.88
CA ALA A 182 8.09 8.36 0.67
C ALA A 182 6.72 8.32 0.00
N PHE A 183 6.13 7.13 -0.11
CA PHE A 183 4.78 6.93 -0.62
C PHE A 183 3.74 7.67 0.23
N ILE A 184 3.76 7.50 1.55
CA ILE A 184 2.85 8.18 2.49
C ILE A 184 2.99 9.69 2.34
N HIS A 185 4.21 10.23 2.36
CA HIS A 185 4.44 11.66 2.19
C HIS A 185 3.90 12.19 0.86
N LYS A 186 4.06 11.42 -0.23
CA LYS A 186 3.56 11.80 -1.54
C LYS A 186 2.03 11.83 -1.57
N VAL A 187 1.39 10.80 -1.04
CA VAL A 187 -0.06 10.61 -1.06
C VAL A 187 -0.76 11.56 -0.10
N ALA A 188 -0.26 11.69 1.13
CA ALA A 188 -0.81 12.60 2.15
C ALA A 188 -0.54 14.08 1.85
N GLY A 189 0.57 14.40 1.18
CA GLY A 189 1.08 15.77 1.12
C GLY A 189 0.65 16.60 -0.10
N GLY A 190 0.26 16.00 -1.23
CA GLY A 190 0.02 16.74 -2.48
C GLY A 190 1.20 17.66 -2.93
N GLY A 191 2.38 17.52 -2.32
CA GLY A 191 3.51 18.46 -2.39
C GLY A 191 4.88 17.75 -2.31
N PRO A 192 5.99 18.46 -2.58
CA PRO A 192 7.30 17.85 -2.76
C PRO A 192 7.82 17.22 -1.47
N VAL A 193 8.33 16.00 -1.59
CA VAL A 193 8.89 15.19 -0.51
C VAL A 193 10.16 15.87 0.05
N MET A 194 10.13 16.27 1.32
CA MET A 194 11.36 16.49 2.08
C MET A 194 11.66 15.20 2.85
N ALA A 195 12.68 14.48 2.41
CA ALA A 195 13.18 13.30 3.09
C ALA A 195 13.65 13.67 4.50
N THR A 196 12.98 13.14 5.52
CA THR A 196 13.52 13.08 6.88
C THR A 196 13.38 11.66 7.39
N ALA A 197 14.19 10.76 6.84
CA ALA A 197 14.51 9.48 7.48
C ALA A 197 15.93 9.60 8.04
N GLY A 198 16.13 9.17 9.29
CA GLY A 198 17.44 9.17 9.96
C GLY A 198 18.53 8.42 9.16
N PRO A 199 19.81 8.56 9.56
CA PRO A 199 20.96 8.11 8.78
C PRO A 199 20.86 6.64 8.37
N LEU A 200 21.08 6.33 7.08
CA LEU A 200 21.54 4.99 6.71
C LEU A 200 22.94 4.77 7.31
N PRO A 201 23.36 3.51 7.54
CA PRO A 201 24.80 3.22 7.49
C PRO A 201 25.38 3.76 6.17
N PRO A 202 26.54 4.44 6.20
CA PRO A 202 26.89 5.47 5.22
C PRO A 202 27.14 4.93 3.80
N ALA A 203 26.63 5.66 2.81
CA ALA A 203 27.10 5.70 1.43
C ALA A 203 27.26 7.18 1.01
N GLU A 204 28.34 7.50 0.29
CA GLU A 204 28.89 8.84 0.11
C GLU A 204 28.08 9.79 -0.81
N SER A 205 28.28 11.09 -0.59
CA SER A 205 27.37 12.23 -0.83
C SER A 205 27.42 12.89 -2.21
N GLY A 206 26.32 13.58 -2.60
CA GLY A 206 26.38 14.78 -3.43
C GLY A 206 25.05 15.34 -4.00
N GLY A 207 24.52 16.44 -3.41
CA GLY A 207 24.16 17.66 -4.16
C GLY A 207 22.71 17.99 -4.61
N SER A 208 22.02 18.81 -3.79
CA SER A 208 21.23 20.04 -4.06
C SER A 208 20.03 20.15 -5.06
N SER A 209 19.08 21.03 -4.67
CA SER A 209 17.65 21.10 -4.99
C SER A 209 17.23 22.32 -5.83
N LYS A 210 15.98 22.33 -6.38
CA LYS A 210 15.10 23.51 -6.59
C LYS A 210 13.66 23.13 -7.03
N THR A 211 12.66 23.85 -6.52
CA THR A 211 11.21 23.52 -6.56
C THR A 211 10.38 24.42 -7.51
N GLY A 212 9.30 23.86 -8.10
CA GLY A 212 8.20 24.60 -8.73
C GLY A 212 6.87 23.80 -8.72
N ARG A 213 5.74 24.45 -8.40
CA ARG A 213 4.39 23.85 -8.28
C ARG A 213 3.59 23.92 -9.60
N ARG A 214 2.91 22.82 -9.99
CA ARG A 214 1.52 22.74 -10.52
C ARG A 214 1.17 21.34 -11.07
N GLY A 215 -0.04 20.85 -10.76
CA GLY A 215 -0.82 19.81 -11.48
C GLY A 215 -0.25 18.39 -11.52
N VAL A 216 -1.02 17.40 -11.05
CA VAL A 216 -0.67 15.96 -11.18
C VAL A 216 -0.95 15.53 -12.63
N SER A 217 0.00 15.84 -13.52
CA SER A 217 0.14 15.21 -14.85
C SER A 217 1.14 14.05 -14.76
N CYS A 218 1.27 13.20 -15.78
CA CYS A 218 2.25 12.08 -15.84
C CYS A 218 3.69 12.45 -15.41
N SER A 219 4.04 13.74 -15.37
CA SER A 219 5.25 14.25 -14.71
C SER A 219 5.39 13.87 -13.22
N SER A 220 4.29 13.62 -12.49
CA SER A 220 4.31 13.20 -11.10
C SER A 220 4.68 11.73 -10.90
N SER A 221 4.34 10.86 -11.86
CA SER A 221 4.76 9.45 -11.87
C SER A 221 6.29 9.37 -12.00
N ASN A 222 6.86 10.17 -12.90
CA ASN A 222 8.31 10.32 -13.06
C ASN A 222 9.00 10.94 -11.83
N ALA A 223 8.28 11.66 -10.96
CA ALA A 223 8.85 12.23 -9.74
C ALA A 223 8.92 11.19 -8.61
N LEU A 224 7.91 10.32 -8.50
CA LEU A 224 7.89 9.26 -7.50
C LEU A 224 8.88 8.14 -7.86
N GLU A 225 8.96 7.79 -9.15
CA GLU A 225 9.96 6.86 -9.66
C GLU A 225 11.38 7.36 -9.36
N ARG A 226 11.71 8.60 -9.72
CA ARG A 226 13.02 9.20 -9.39
C ARG A 226 13.34 9.21 -7.91
N LEU A 227 12.35 9.50 -7.06
CA LEU A 227 12.52 9.46 -5.60
C LEU A 227 12.86 8.04 -5.11
N TYR A 228 12.17 7.02 -5.63
CA TYR A 228 12.48 5.64 -5.30
C TYR A 228 13.85 5.22 -5.81
N GLU A 229 14.19 5.54 -7.05
CA GLU A 229 15.50 5.27 -7.63
C GLU A 229 16.63 5.89 -6.83
N GLU A 230 16.47 7.15 -6.40
CA GLU A 230 17.45 7.84 -5.54
C GLU A 230 17.65 7.09 -4.22
N GLN A 231 16.57 6.77 -3.51
CA GLN A 231 16.62 6.02 -2.25
C GLN A 231 17.24 4.63 -2.40
N LEU A 232 16.92 3.94 -3.50
CA LEU A 232 17.44 2.59 -3.78
C LEU A 232 18.92 2.62 -4.16
N ARG A 233 19.35 3.65 -4.91
CA ARG A 233 20.75 3.88 -5.27
C ARG A 233 21.59 4.21 -4.03
N GLU A 234 21.12 5.12 -3.18
CA GLU A 234 21.76 5.43 -1.89
C GLU A 234 21.86 4.19 -0.99
N ALA A 235 20.82 3.36 -1.00
CA ALA A 235 20.82 2.12 -0.25
C ALA A 235 21.70 1.03 -0.86
N GLY A 236 22.30 1.23 -2.05
CA GLY A 236 23.19 0.28 -2.72
C GLY A 236 22.55 -1.10 -2.96
N VAL A 237 21.26 -1.14 -3.26
CA VAL A 237 20.52 -2.38 -3.55
C VAL A 237 20.30 -2.52 -5.06
N ARG A 238 20.23 -3.76 -5.57
CA ARG A 238 19.78 -4.00 -6.94
C ARG A 238 18.26 -4.01 -6.98
N TYR A 239 17.69 -3.25 -7.91
CA TYR A 239 16.24 -3.03 -7.96
C TYR A 239 15.68 -2.97 -9.38
N GLU A 240 14.36 -2.98 -9.47
CA GLU A 240 13.58 -2.65 -10.66
C GLU A 240 12.34 -1.88 -10.21
N VAL A 241 12.00 -0.78 -10.88
CA VAL A 241 10.79 0.01 -10.60
C VAL A 241 9.85 -0.08 -11.81
N GLN A 242 8.55 -0.23 -11.56
CA GLN A 242 7.50 -0.16 -12.56
C GLN A 242 6.31 0.64 -12.03
N VAL A 243 5.71 1.49 -12.85
CA VAL A 243 4.53 2.28 -12.49
C VAL A 243 3.40 1.97 -13.47
N SER A 244 2.20 1.71 -12.97
CA SER A 244 0.98 1.54 -13.77
C SER A 244 0.12 2.82 -13.74
N GLY A 245 -0.69 3.03 -14.78
CA GLY A 245 -1.68 4.11 -14.81
C GLY A 245 -1.29 5.36 -15.61
N CYS A 246 -0.18 5.34 -16.36
CA CYS A 246 0.11 6.35 -17.38
C CYS A 246 -0.25 5.80 -18.76
N SER A 247 -1.52 5.87 -19.15
CA SER A 247 -1.82 5.89 -20.58
C SER A 247 -1.30 7.23 -21.12
N GLU A 248 -0.23 7.21 -21.90
CA GLU A 248 0.02 8.31 -22.83
C GLU A 248 -1.26 8.43 -23.67
N GLY A 249 -1.95 9.56 -23.57
CA GLY A 249 -3.09 9.83 -24.41
C GLY A 249 -2.66 9.63 -25.86
N VAL A 250 -3.21 8.61 -26.50
CA VAL A 250 -3.12 8.42 -27.95
C VAL A 250 -3.69 9.70 -28.54
N LYS A 251 -2.81 10.59 -29.01
CA LYS A 251 -3.22 11.67 -29.89
C LYS A 251 -3.64 11.00 -31.19
N GLY A 252 -4.93 11.11 -31.50
CA GLY A 252 -5.47 10.75 -32.81
C GLY A 252 -4.87 11.57 -33.93
#